data_AF-A0A3C1H2L3-F1
#
_entry.id   AF-A0A3C1H2L3-F1
#
_cell.length_a   1.000
_cell.length_b   1.000
_cell.length_c   1.000
_cell.angle_alpha   90.00
_cell.angle_beta   90.00
_cell.angle_gamma   90.00
#
_symmetry.space_group_name_H-M   'P 1'
#
loop_
_entity.id
_entity.type
_entity.pdbx_description
1 polymer ?
#
loop_
_entity_poly.entity_id
_entity_poly.type
_entity_poly.pdbx_seq_one_letter_code
_entity_poly.pdbx_strand_id
1 'polypeptide(L)'
;MKKQHGFTLIELIVVIAIIGVLAAILVPAMIGYVKRSRISTANSAAKSVYNALNTSMVEMDTANYDVQPLMNQDIEATGTEIYGCKDFAGSSSPDAATLKKMLYSRVVEYFSDVQRVKDLKFRFGEQGCVGVGIVNGKYPGTYPQAITVQDYDAKGSAWTVSDALSFAMRDPAPAAT
;
A
#
# COMPACT_ATOMS: atom_id res chain seq x y z
N MET A 1 -58.52 -15.21 21.10
CA MET A 1 -58.13 -13.80 20.87
C MET A 1 -56.67 -13.63 21.31
N LYS A 2 -55.73 -13.39 20.40
CA LYS A 2 -54.32 -13.15 20.77
C LYS A 2 -54.19 -11.71 21.27
N LYS A 3 -53.79 -11.51 22.54
CA LYS A 3 -53.43 -10.18 23.07
C LYS A 3 -52.21 -9.69 22.30
N GLN A 4 -52.33 -8.60 21.56
CA GLN A 4 -51.18 -7.94 20.97
C GLN A 4 -50.52 -7.08 22.04
N HIS A 5 -49.32 -7.48 22.48
CA HIS A 5 -48.45 -6.63 23.28
C HIS A 5 -47.81 -5.61 22.33
N GLY A 6 -48.42 -4.42 22.27
CA GLY A 6 -47.86 -3.29 21.52
C GLY A 6 -46.66 -2.70 22.28
N PHE A 7 -45.61 -2.36 21.54
CA PHE A 7 -44.42 -1.67 22.05
C PHE A 7 -44.81 -0.29 22.59
N THR A 8 -44.31 0.10 23.76
CA THR A 8 -44.63 1.42 24.32
C THR A 8 -43.77 2.51 23.67
N LEU A 9 -44.35 3.69 23.42
CA LEU A 9 -43.58 4.83 22.91
C LEU A 9 -42.44 5.22 23.86
N ILE A 10 -42.64 5.00 25.17
CA ILE A 10 -41.62 5.29 26.18
C ILE A 10 -40.44 4.31 26.13
N GLU A 11 -40.67 3.01 25.89
CA GLU A 11 -39.58 2.06 25.63
C GLU A 11 -38.74 2.48 24.45
N LEU A 12 -39.38 2.94 23.37
CA LEU A 12 -38.65 3.36 22.17
C LEU A 12 -37.78 4.59 22.45
N ILE A 13 -38.29 5.56 23.21
CA ILE A 13 -37.56 6.80 23.55
C ILE A 13 -36.34 6.50 24.44
N VAL A 14 -36.47 5.61 25.43
CA VAL A 14 -35.34 5.26 26.29
C VAL A 14 -34.26 4.50 25.50
N VAL A 15 -34.66 3.61 24.58
CA VAL A 15 -33.72 2.86 23.75
C VAL A 15 -32.91 3.78 22.84
N ILE A 16 -33.56 4.73 22.14
CA ILE A 16 -32.81 5.68 21.29
C ILE A 16 -31.91 6.60 22.11
N ALA A 17 -32.28 6.93 23.35
CA ALA A 17 -31.45 7.74 24.24
C ALA A 17 -30.15 7.00 24.62
N ILE A 18 -30.25 5.71 24.99
CA ILE A 18 -29.06 4.90 25.33
C ILE A 18 -28.19 4.67 24.09
N ILE A 19 -28.79 4.34 22.93
CA ILE A 19 -28.06 4.18 21.67
C ILE A 19 -27.34 5.48 21.30
N GLY A 20 -27.97 6.64 21.50
CA GLY A 20 -27.38 7.96 21.25
C GLY A 20 -26.10 8.21 22.06
N VAL A 21 -26.12 7.91 23.36
CA VAL A 21 -24.95 8.07 24.24
C VAL A 21 -23.82 7.11 23.84
N LEU A 22 -24.14 5.85 23.56
CA LEU A 22 -23.14 4.86 23.13
C LEU A 22 -22.51 5.24 21.79
N ALA A 23 -23.32 5.68 20.82
CA ALA A 23 -22.85 6.08 19.50
C ALA A 23 -21.94 7.32 19.58
N ALA A 24 -22.23 8.28 20.46
CA ALA A 24 -21.44 9.50 20.62
C ALA A 24 -19.98 9.23 20.99
N ILE A 25 -19.72 8.21 21.81
CA ILE A 25 -18.36 7.82 22.22
C ILE A 25 -17.71 6.90 21.18
N LEU A 26 -18.49 5.96 20.62
CA LEU A 26 -17.97 4.90 19.76
C LEU A 26 -17.57 5.38 18.36
N VAL A 27 -18.35 6.29 17.76
CA VAL A 27 -18.09 6.78 16.39
C VAL A 27 -16.70 7.43 16.22
N PRO A 28 -16.28 8.43 17.03
CA PRO A 28 -14.97 9.05 16.86
C PRO A 28 -13.81 8.07 17.12
N ALA A 29 -13.96 7.17 18.10
CA ALA A 29 -12.95 6.15 18.40
C ALA A 29 -12.75 5.16 17.23
N MET A 30 -13.85 4.71 16.63
CA MET A 30 -13.81 3.77 15.50
C MET A 30 -13.15 4.36 14.25
N ILE A 31 -13.38 5.64 13.94
CA ILE A 31 -12.76 6.31 12.79
C ILE A 31 -11.23 6.35 12.92
N GLY A 32 -10.73 6.66 14.13
CA GLY A 32 -9.29 6.66 14.41
C GLY A 32 -8.65 5.27 14.30
N TYR A 33 -9.33 4.24 14.81
CA TYR A 33 -8.87 2.86 14.74
C TYR A 33 -8.81 2.35 13.30
N VAL A 34 -9.86 2.58 12.51
CA VAL A 34 -9.90 2.19 11.09
C VAL A 34 -8.80 2.90 10.31
N LYS A 35 -8.58 4.21 10.54
CA LYS A 35 -7.49 4.96 9.89
C LYS A 35 -6.13 4.32 10.16
N ARG A 36 -5.81 4.06 11.43
CA ARG A 36 -4.54 3.44 11.85
C ARG A 36 -4.37 2.05 11.23
N SER A 37 -5.43 1.24 11.23
CA SER A 37 -5.43 -0.08 10.61
C SER A 37 -5.13 -0.01 9.12
N ARG A 38 -5.77 0.91 8.38
CA ARG A 38 -5.54 1.08 6.93
C ARG A 38 -4.11 1.51 6.60
N ILE A 39 -3.54 2.45 7.35
CA ILE A 39 -2.15 2.89 7.17
C ILE A 39 -1.18 1.74 7.49
N SER A 40 -1.41 1.01 8.59
CA SER A 40 -0.59 -0.15 8.96
C SER A 40 -0.62 -1.24 7.88
N THR A 41 -1.79 -1.52 7.30
CA THR A 41 -1.92 -2.45 6.18
C THR A 41 -1.18 -1.96 4.94
N ALA A 42 -1.26 -0.66 4.64
CA ALA A 42 -0.55 -0.08 3.49
C ALA A 42 0.98 -0.17 3.67
N ASN A 43 1.52 0.16 4.84
CA ASN A 43 2.95 -0.02 5.14
C ASN A 43 3.39 -1.48 5.02
N SER A 44 2.56 -2.42 5.49
CA SER A 44 2.84 -3.85 5.38
C SER A 44 2.87 -4.31 3.92
N ALA A 45 1.94 -3.82 3.09
CA ALA A 45 1.93 -4.09 1.66
C ALA A 45 3.16 -3.50 0.95
N ALA A 46 3.61 -2.28 1.31
CA ALA A 46 4.82 -1.68 0.77
C ALA A 46 6.07 -2.52 1.10
N LYS A 47 6.16 -3.06 2.32
CA LYS A 47 7.23 -3.99 2.72
C LYS A 47 7.23 -5.28 1.91
N SER A 48 6.05 -5.86 1.69
CA SER A 48 5.92 -7.05 0.85
C SER A 48 6.41 -6.77 -0.58
N VAL A 49 5.95 -5.68 -1.20
CA VAL A 49 6.41 -5.25 -2.53
C VAL A 49 7.93 -5.09 -2.57
N TYR A 50 8.51 -4.41 -1.58
CA TYR A 50 9.96 -4.23 -1.47
C TYR A 50 10.72 -5.57 -1.51
N ASN A 51 10.29 -6.55 -0.71
CA ASN A 51 10.93 -7.86 -0.66
C ASN A 51 10.84 -8.58 -2.01
N ALA A 52 9.68 -8.56 -2.68
CA ALA A 52 9.52 -9.21 -3.97
C ALA A 52 10.31 -8.52 -5.08
N LEU A 53 10.44 -7.19 -5.05
CA LEU A 53 11.30 -6.46 -5.98
C LEU A 53 12.76 -6.91 -5.84
N ASN A 54 13.25 -7.06 -4.61
CA ASN A 54 14.61 -7.56 -4.39
C ASN A 54 14.79 -9.00 -4.85
N THR A 55 13.84 -9.89 -4.54
CA THR A 55 13.91 -11.29 -5.01
C THR A 55 13.90 -11.36 -6.53
N SER A 56 12.99 -10.64 -7.20
CA SER A 56 12.88 -10.68 -8.65
C SER A 56 14.11 -10.10 -9.36
N MET A 57 14.76 -9.08 -8.81
CA MET A 57 16.06 -8.61 -9.33
C MET A 57 17.14 -9.68 -9.29
N VAL A 58 17.27 -10.39 -8.16
CA VAL A 58 18.26 -11.48 -8.02
C VAL A 58 17.99 -12.60 -9.01
N GLU A 59 16.72 -12.94 -9.22
CA GLU A 59 16.36 -13.96 -10.20
C GLU A 59 16.62 -13.51 -11.65
N MET A 60 16.48 -12.22 -11.96
CA MET A 60 16.81 -11.66 -13.28
C MET A 60 18.32 -11.69 -13.55
N ASP A 61 19.13 -11.35 -12.56
CA ASP A 61 20.59 -11.44 -12.61
C ASP A 61 21.04 -12.90 -12.82
N THR A 62 20.45 -13.83 -12.06
CA THR A 62 20.70 -15.28 -12.22
C THR A 62 20.31 -15.80 -13.61
N ALA A 63 19.27 -15.23 -14.22
CA ALA A 63 18.84 -15.55 -15.58
C ALA A 63 19.65 -14.83 -16.68
N ASN A 64 20.75 -14.16 -16.30
CA ASN A 64 21.68 -13.46 -17.19
C ASN A 64 21.04 -12.30 -17.97
N TYR A 65 20.07 -11.61 -17.34
CA TYR A 65 19.51 -10.36 -17.84
C TYR A 65 20.28 -9.16 -17.31
N ASP A 66 20.58 -8.20 -18.19
CA ASP A 66 21.15 -6.92 -17.79
C ASP A 66 20.08 -6.04 -17.10
N VAL A 67 20.18 -5.92 -15.78
CA VAL A 67 19.30 -5.07 -14.96
C VAL A 67 19.90 -3.68 -14.68
N GLN A 68 21.09 -3.39 -15.20
CA GLN A 68 21.76 -2.08 -15.01
C GLN A 68 20.88 -0.88 -15.43
N PRO A 69 20.09 -0.95 -16.52
CA PRO A 69 19.24 0.19 -16.92
C PRO A 69 18.11 0.53 -15.94
N LEU A 70 17.80 -0.38 -14.99
CA LEU A 70 16.81 -0.13 -13.94
C LEU A 70 17.43 0.54 -12.70
N MET A 71 18.76 0.56 -12.59
CA MET A 71 19.45 1.15 -11.45
C MET A 71 19.24 2.67 -11.42
N ASN A 72 19.05 3.20 -10.22
CA ASN A 72 18.81 4.62 -9.96
C ASN A 72 17.59 5.22 -10.68
N GLN A 73 16.66 4.38 -11.14
CA GLN A 73 15.41 4.79 -11.77
C GLN A 73 14.23 4.69 -10.80
N ASP A 74 13.34 5.69 -10.91
CA ASP A 74 12.00 5.62 -10.34
C ASP A 74 11.06 4.88 -11.29
N ILE A 75 10.38 3.87 -10.77
CA ILE A 75 9.39 3.10 -11.50
C ILE A 75 8.04 3.30 -10.82
N GLU A 76 7.07 3.81 -11.58
CA GLU A 76 5.71 4.12 -11.13
C GLU A 76 4.70 3.24 -11.85
N ALA A 77 3.69 2.76 -11.13
CA ALA A 77 2.52 2.09 -11.68
C ALA A 77 1.24 2.64 -11.02
N THR A 78 0.32 3.13 -11.83
CA THR A 78 -0.92 3.82 -11.42
C THR A 78 -2.11 3.15 -12.11
N GLY A 79 -3.21 2.90 -11.40
CA GLY A 79 -4.51 2.59 -12.03
C GLY A 79 -4.78 1.15 -12.50
N THR A 80 -4.13 0.13 -11.92
CA THR A 80 -4.39 -1.31 -12.21
C THR A 80 -4.39 -1.69 -13.69
N GLU A 81 -3.21 -1.86 -14.27
CA GLU A 81 -2.92 -2.89 -15.28
C GLU A 81 -1.40 -3.02 -15.33
N ILE A 82 -0.90 -3.93 -14.51
CA ILE A 82 0.45 -4.44 -14.66
C ILE A 82 0.41 -5.35 -15.90
N TYR A 83 0.72 -4.79 -17.07
CA TYR A 83 0.79 -5.53 -18.33
C TYR A 83 1.91 -6.58 -18.26
N GLY A 84 1.54 -7.85 -18.22
CA GLY A 84 2.47 -8.96 -18.25
C GLY A 84 3.21 -9.09 -19.58
N CYS A 85 4.28 -9.89 -19.57
CA CYS A 85 4.76 -10.59 -20.75
C CYS A 85 4.88 -12.07 -20.39
N LYS A 86 3.91 -12.86 -20.85
CA LYS A 86 4.21 -14.23 -21.27
C LYS A 86 4.93 -14.09 -22.60
N ASP A 87 5.92 -14.95 -22.82
CA ASP A 87 6.79 -15.03 -24.00
C ASP A 87 8.10 -14.21 -23.88
N PHE A 88 9.09 -14.81 -23.19
CA PHE A 88 10.48 -14.39 -23.29
C PHE A 88 11.29 -15.48 -24.00
N ALA A 89 11.15 -15.52 -25.33
CA ALA A 89 12.04 -16.25 -26.21
C ALA A 89 12.88 -15.22 -26.97
N GLY A 90 14.16 -15.12 -26.61
CA GLY A 90 15.24 -14.54 -27.42
C GLY A 90 15.02 -13.15 -28.00
N SER A 91 15.55 -12.12 -27.33
CA SER A 91 16.02 -10.92 -28.04
C SER A 91 17.04 -10.15 -27.21
N SER A 92 17.99 -9.55 -27.93
CA SER A 92 18.95 -8.55 -27.48
C SER A 92 18.30 -7.50 -26.58
N SER A 93 18.85 -7.36 -25.36
CA SER A 93 18.62 -6.26 -24.39
C SER A 93 17.19 -5.68 -24.42
N PRO A 94 16.25 -6.24 -23.64
CA PRO A 94 14.92 -5.64 -23.52
C PRO A 94 15.04 -4.19 -23.02
N ASP A 95 14.29 -3.29 -23.65
CA ASP A 95 14.18 -1.89 -23.25
C ASP A 95 13.66 -1.75 -21.81
N ALA A 96 13.92 -0.60 -21.17
CA ALA A 96 13.48 -0.34 -19.78
C ALA A 96 11.96 -0.52 -19.60
N ALA A 97 11.17 -0.42 -20.66
CA ALA A 97 9.74 -0.68 -20.66
C ALA A 97 9.39 -2.18 -20.57
N THR A 98 10.17 -3.06 -21.21
CA THR A 98 9.97 -4.52 -21.16
C THR A 98 10.47 -5.12 -19.86
N LEU A 99 11.62 -4.64 -19.34
CA LEU A 99 12.14 -5.06 -18.04
C LEU A 99 11.17 -4.74 -16.89
N LYS A 100 10.48 -3.60 -16.96
CA LYS A 100 9.39 -3.25 -16.02
C LYS A 100 8.31 -4.33 -16.02
N LYS A 101 7.83 -4.75 -17.19
CA LYS A 101 6.77 -5.77 -17.33
C LYS A 101 7.19 -7.16 -16.83
N MET A 102 8.47 -7.53 -17.01
CA MET A 102 9.03 -8.80 -16.55
C MET A 102 9.17 -8.88 -15.03
N LEU A 103 9.64 -7.80 -14.40
CA LEU A 103 9.76 -7.68 -12.95
C LEU A 103 8.39 -7.87 -12.27
N TYR A 104 7.36 -7.25 -12.84
CA TYR A 104 6.04 -7.30 -12.26
C TYR A 104 5.35 -8.67 -12.35
N SER A 105 5.57 -9.45 -13.41
CA SER A 105 4.91 -10.77 -13.53
C SER A 105 5.33 -11.71 -12.40
N ARG A 106 6.59 -11.61 -11.96
CA ARG A 106 7.09 -12.36 -10.81
C ARG A 106 6.58 -11.82 -9.48
N VAL A 107 6.55 -10.50 -9.31
CA VAL A 107 5.97 -9.87 -8.10
C VAL A 107 4.50 -10.24 -7.91
N VAL A 108 3.70 -10.32 -8.99
CA VAL A 108 2.28 -10.71 -8.92
C VAL A 108 2.11 -12.19 -8.56
N GLU A 109 3.01 -13.07 -9.00
CA GLU A 109 3.00 -14.50 -8.64
C GLU A 109 3.27 -14.73 -7.14
N TYR A 110 4.14 -13.90 -6.54
CA TYR A 110 4.38 -13.91 -5.09
C TYR A 110 3.18 -13.40 -4.27
N PHE A 111 2.17 -12.78 -4.89
CA PHE A 111 1.15 -12.01 -4.20
C PHE A 111 -0.28 -12.17 -4.74
N SER A 112 -0.81 -13.40 -4.74
CA SER A 112 -2.23 -13.66 -5.05
C SER A 112 -3.21 -12.88 -4.14
N ASP A 113 -2.76 -12.42 -2.97
CA ASP A 113 -3.56 -11.64 -2.01
C ASP A 113 -3.46 -10.10 -2.20
N VAL A 114 -2.60 -9.61 -3.11
CA VAL A 114 -2.25 -8.17 -3.28
C VAL A 114 -2.98 -7.52 -4.47
N GLN A 115 -4.11 -8.07 -4.92
CA GLN A 115 -4.99 -7.43 -5.92
C GLN A 115 -5.62 -6.08 -5.49
N ARG A 116 -5.08 -5.39 -4.47
CA ARG A 116 -5.66 -4.17 -3.89
C ARG A 116 -4.71 -2.97 -3.82
N VAL A 117 -3.44 -3.08 -4.23
CA VAL A 117 -2.55 -1.91 -4.30
C VAL A 117 -2.83 -1.21 -5.63
N LYS A 118 -3.46 -0.02 -5.56
CA LYS A 118 -3.93 0.71 -6.73
C LYS A 118 -2.79 1.44 -7.43
N ASP A 119 -1.99 2.16 -6.65
CA ASP A 119 -0.92 3.01 -7.12
C ASP A 119 0.35 2.74 -6.29
N LEU A 120 1.49 2.53 -6.96
CA LEU A 120 2.77 2.29 -6.32
C LEU A 120 3.92 2.95 -7.09
N LYS A 121 4.97 3.33 -6.38
CA LYS A 121 6.22 3.84 -6.93
C LYS A 121 7.40 3.32 -6.12
N PHE A 122 8.45 2.90 -6.79
CA PHE A 122 9.67 2.40 -6.13
C PHE A 122 10.91 2.90 -6.84
N ARG A 123 12.02 2.93 -6.10
CA ARG A 123 13.34 3.25 -6.64
C ARG A 123 14.27 2.08 -6.43
N PHE A 124 15.04 1.76 -7.46
CA PHE A 124 16.21 0.91 -7.34
C PHE A 124 17.45 1.76 -7.10
N GLY A 125 18.27 1.35 -6.15
CA GLY A 125 19.64 1.81 -6.00
C GLY A 125 20.61 0.80 -6.60
N GLU A 126 21.87 0.88 -6.18
CA GLU A 126 22.94 0.06 -6.77
C GLU A 126 22.86 -1.43 -6.40
N GLN A 127 22.24 -1.77 -5.27
CA GLN A 127 22.21 -3.13 -4.73
C GLN A 127 20.80 -3.73 -4.61
N GLY A 128 19.79 -3.05 -5.17
CA GLY A 128 18.40 -3.49 -5.07
C GLY A 128 17.42 -2.33 -4.88
N CYS A 129 16.20 -2.65 -4.47
CA CYS A 129 15.21 -1.64 -4.13
C CYS A 129 15.68 -0.85 -2.89
N VAL A 130 15.57 0.48 -2.94
CA VAL A 130 15.94 1.37 -1.83
C VAL A 130 14.72 1.98 -1.15
N GLY A 131 13.57 1.99 -1.82
CA GLY A 131 12.34 2.52 -1.25
C GLY A 131 11.12 2.18 -2.10
N VAL A 132 9.99 1.98 -1.41
CA VAL A 132 8.68 1.75 -2.00
C VAL A 132 7.68 2.68 -1.33
N GLY A 133 6.91 3.38 -2.14
CA GLY A 133 5.73 4.13 -1.73
C GLY A 133 4.50 3.57 -2.44
N ILE A 134 3.42 3.35 -1.70
CA ILE A 134 2.13 2.94 -2.22
C ILE A 134 1.05 3.90 -1.77
N VAL A 135 0.00 4.05 -2.58
CA VAL A 135 -1.22 4.75 -2.20
C VAL A 135 -2.41 3.86 -2.54
N ASN A 136 -3.18 3.50 -1.50
CA ASN A 136 -4.40 2.73 -1.66
C ASN A 136 -5.61 3.61 -1.34
N GLY A 137 -6.22 4.16 -2.40
CA GLY A 137 -7.26 5.17 -2.27
C GLY A 137 -6.68 6.46 -1.68
N LYS A 138 -6.98 6.73 -0.40
CA LYS A 138 -6.42 7.88 0.33
C LYS A 138 -5.27 7.51 1.27
N TYR A 139 -5.08 6.23 1.56
CA TYR A 139 -4.15 5.81 2.61
C TYR A 139 -2.78 5.47 2.01
N PRO A 140 -1.72 6.21 2.35
CA PRO A 140 -0.37 5.91 1.89
C PRO A 140 0.25 4.79 2.73
N GLY A 141 1.23 4.11 2.15
CA GLY A 141 2.09 3.14 2.83
C GLY A 141 3.49 3.17 2.25
N THR A 142 4.50 2.99 3.10
CA THR A 142 5.90 3.12 2.69
C THR A 142 6.79 2.10 3.35
N TYR A 143 7.92 1.81 2.70
CA TYR A 143 9.01 0.99 3.23
C TYR A 143 10.34 1.48 2.63
N PRO A 144 11.45 1.55 3.39
CA PRO A 144 11.67 1.02 4.75
C PRO A 144 11.05 1.86 5.88
N GLN A 145 10.87 3.17 5.67
CA GLN A 145 10.22 4.01 6.68
C GLN A 145 8.71 3.83 6.65
N ALA A 146 8.08 3.58 7.79
CA ALA A 146 6.63 3.44 7.88
C ALA A 146 5.96 4.80 8.14
N ILE A 147 4.93 5.13 7.37
CA ILE A 147 4.09 6.32 7.64
C ILE A 147 3.30 6.12 8.92
N THR A 148 3.28 7.13 9.79
CA THR A 148 2.44 7.15 10.99
C THR A 148 1.12 7.90 10.74
N VAL A 149 0.17 7.76 11.67
CA VAL A 149 -1.08 8.54 11.63
C VAL A 149 -0.80 10.06 11.73
N GLN A 150 0.26 10.45 12.45
CA GLN A 150 0.66 11.86 12.58
C GLN A 150 1.13 12.43 11.24
N ASP A 151 1.94 11.66 10.50
CA ASP A 151 2.39 12.06 9.16
C ASP A 151 1.21 12.17 8.19
N TYR A 152 0.27 11.21 8.26
CA TYR A 152 -0.96 11.26 7.47
C TYR A 152 -1.82 12.48 7.81
N ASP A 153 -2.01 12.79 9.09
CA ASP A 153 -2.84 13.92 9.52
C ASP A 153 -2.17 15.28 9.23
N ALA A 154 -0.84 15.34 9.19
CA ALA A 154 -0.09 16.53 8.81
C ALA A 154 -0.25 16.89 7.31
N LYS A 155 -0.29 15.89 6.44
CA LYS A 155 -0.45 16.08 4.98
C LYS A 155 -1.90 16.00 4.50
N GLY A 156 -2.76 15.31 5.25
CA GLY A 156 -4.16 15.05 4.89
C GLY A 156 -4.30 13.90 3.87
N SER A 157 -5.44 13.86 3.17
CA SER A 157 -5.78 12.76 2.24
C SER A 157 -5.19 12.90 0.83
N ALA A 158 -4.38 13.94 0.57
CA ALA A 158 -3.85 14.27 -0.76
C ALA A 158 -2.49 13.61 -1.05
N TRP A 159 -2.28 12.39 -0.57
CA TRP A 159 -1.04 11.66 -0.80
C TRP A 159 -0.95 11.18 -2.25
N THR A 160 0.18 11.47 -2.90
CA THR A 160 0.56 10.84 -4.17
C THR A 160 1.61 9.75 -3.94
N VAL A 161 1.79 8.85 -4.91
CA VAL A 161 2.85 7.82 -4.84
C VAL A 161 4.26 8.41 -4.86
N SER A 162 4.44 9.59 -5.46
CA SER A 162 5.71 10.33 -5.42
C SER A 162 5.99 10.88 -4.02
N ASP A 163 4.95 11.33 -3.31
CA ASP A 163 5.08 11.74 -1.91
C ASP A 163 5.42 10.55 -1.00
N ALA A 164 4.76 9.42 -1.23
CA ALA A 164 5.03 8.19 -0.49
C ALA A 164 6.48 7.73 -0.72
N LEU A 165 6.96 7.71 -1.96
CA LEU A 165 8.34 7.31 -2.26
C LEU A 165 9.35 8.28 -1.63
N SER A 166 9.13 9.59 -1.74
CA SER A 166 10.03 10.57 -1.11
C SER A 166 10.05 10.46 0.42
N PHE A 167 8.92 10.13 1.05
CA PHE A 167 8.88 9.81 2.48
C PHE A 167 9.67 8.54 2.81
N ALA A 168 9.49 7.47 2.02
CA ALA A 168 10.19 6.20 2.20
C ALA A 168 11.72 6.35 2.14
N MET A 169 12.18 7.27 1.30
CA MET A 169 13.59 7.56 1.02
C MET A 169 14.22 8.64 1.90
N ARG A 170 13.46 9.28 2.80
CA ARG A 170 14.03 10.25 3.73
C ARG A 170 15.07 9.54 4.61
N ASP A 171 16.05 10.28 5.13
CA ASP A 171 16.90 9.74 6.19
C ASP A 171 16.03 9.36 7.41
N PRO A 172 16.33 8.24 8.09
CA PRO A 172 15.64 7.90 9.33
C PRO A 172 15.80 9.07 10.30
N ALA A 173 14.67 9.63 10.75
CA ALA A 173 14.70 10.58 11.84
C ALA A 173 15.49 9.94 13.00
N PRO A 174 16.42 10.67 13.64
CA PRO A 174 17.19 10.12 14.73
C PRO A 174 16.23 9.52 15.75
N ALA A 175 16.44 8.25 16.10
CA ALA A 175 15.58 7.56 17.05
C ALA A 175 15.48 8.43 18.31
N ALA A 176 14.27 8.85 18.67
CA ALA A 176 14.05 9.61 19.88
C ALA A 176 14.48 8.73 21.06
N THR A 177 15.64 9.04 21.64
CA THR A 177 16.17 8.48 22.90
C THR A 177 15.36 8.94 24.08
#